data_AF-A0A6S7C6Z8-F1
#
_entry.id   AF-A0A6S7C6Z8-F1
#
_cell.length_a   1.000
_cell.length_b   1.000
_cell.length_c   1.000
_cell.angle_alpha   90.00
_cell.angle_beta   90.00
_cell.angle_gamma   90.00
#
_symmetry.space_group_name_H-M   'P 1'
#
loop_
_entity.id
_entity.type
_entity.pdbx_description
1 polymer ?
#
loop_
_entity_poly.entity_id
_entity_poly.type
_entity_poly.pdbx_seq_one_letter_code
_entity_poly.pdbx_strand_id
1 'polypeptide(L)'
;MLIHITPRFFTCDQSGPFVELIDLRIDPLDLFLRGGKELTTRRPYPNKHFAVACRKAGSKAIDWILVDTPNQLPNTRSKCAGRLMQMLS
;
A
#
# COMPACT_ATOMS: atom_id res chain seq x y z
N MET A 1 -4.32 -19.44 4.35
CA MET A 1 -4.85 -18.35 5.21
C MET A 1 -4.90 -17.10 4.35
N LEU A 2 -6.05 -16.44 4.35
CA LEU A 2 -6.26 -15.23 3.58
C LEU A 2 -6.04 -13.99 4.46
N ILE A 3 -5.12 -13.13 4.05
CA ILE A 3 -4.80 -11.88 4.77
C ILE A 3 -5.21 -10.69 3.90
N HIS A 4 -6.04 -9.82 4.46
CA HIS A 4 -6.36 -8.53 3.88
C HIS A 4 -5.44 -7.46 4.44
N ILE A 5 -4.70 -6.78 3.56
CA ILE A 5 -3.77 -5.71 3.91
C ILE A 5 -4.23 -4.43 3.22
N THR A 6 -4.35 -3.35 3.98
CA THR A 6 -4.86 -2.07 3.48
C THR A 6 -3.83 -0.96 3.73
N PRO A 7 -2.83 -0.82 2.85
CA PRO A 7 -1.85 0.25 2.95
C PRO A 7 -2.48 1.59 2.54
N ARG A 8 -2.75 2.43 3.54
CA ARG A 8 -3.35 3.77 3.38
C ARG A 8 -2.32 4.86 3.72
N PHE A 9 -2.30 5.90 2.90
CA PHE A 9 -1.50 7.10 3.13
C PHE A 9 -2.44 8.26 3.38
N PHE A 10 -2.47 8.76 4.61
CA PHE A 10 -3.21 9.97 4.93
C PHE A 10 -2.43 11.18 4.43
N THR A 11 -3.06 11.95 3.56
CA THR A 11 -2.48 13.11 2.89
C THR A 11 -3.24 14.35 3.31
N CYS A 12 -2.62 15.50 3.44
CA CYS A 12 -3.32 16.78 3.54
C CYS A 12 -2.63 17.81 2.66
N ASP A 13 -3.28 18.94 2.45
CA ASP A 13 -2.73 20.00 1.60
C ASP A 13 -1.39 20.53 2.13
N GLN A 14 -1.14 20.41 3.44
CA GLN A 14 0.09 20.81 4.11
C GLN A 14 1.22 19.77 3.99
N SER A 15 0.89 18.47 3.95
CA SER A 15 1.88 17.38 3.89
C SER A 15 2.20 16.91 2.46
N GLY A 16 1.49 17.46 1.48
CA GLY A 16 1.56 17.06 0.08
C GLY A 16 0.32 16.24 -0.32
N PRO A 17 -0.49 16.72 -1.28
CA PRO A 17 -1.67 15.98 -1.74
C PRO A 17 -1.31 14.76 -2.60
N PHE A 18 -0.06 14.67 -3.07
CA PHE A 18 0.43 13.60 -3.93
C PHE A 18 1.45 12.73 -3.19
N VAL A 19 1.17 11.43 -3.18
CA VAL A 19 2.02 10.42 -2.56
C VAL A 19 2.14 9.25 -3.53
N GLU A 20 3.35 8.72 -3.66
CA GLU A 20 3.61 7.48 -4.37
C GLU A 20 4.33 6.48 -3.46
N LEU A 21 3.88 5.22 -3.48
CA LEU A 21 4.54 4.12 -2.79
C LEU A 21 5.72 3.67 -3.64
N ILE A 22 6.92 3.67 -3.06
CA ILE A 22 8.11 3.17 -3.73
C ILE A 22 8.08 1.64 -3.78
N ASP A 23 8.10 0.98 -2.62
CA ASP A 23 8.06 -0.48 -2.51
C ASP A 23 7.37 -0.88 -1.19
N LEU A 24 6.70 -2.03 -1.19
CA LEU A 24 6.12 -2.65 0.00
C LEU A 24 6.85 -3.95 0.32
N ARG A 25 7.41 -4.02 1.52
CA ARG A 25 8.04 -5.22 2.07
C ARG A 25 7.33 -5.67 3.34
N ILE A 26 6.96 -6.94 3.40
CA ILE A 26 6.33 -7.56 4.55
C ILE A 26 7.13 -8.81 4.90
N ASP A 27 8.10 -8.65 5.79
CA ASP A 27 9.07 -9.71 6.14
C ASP A 27 8.40 -11.00 6.64
N PRO A 28 7.36 -10.98 7.50
CA PRO A 28 6.72 -12.23 7.94
C PRO A 28 6.02 -13.03 6.85
N LEU A 29 5.77 -12.41 5.69
CA LEU A 29 5.14 -13.03 4.53
C LEU A 29 6.14 -13.33 3.41
N ASP A 30 7.43 -13.01 3.61
CA ASP A 30 8.46 -13.00 2.56
C ASP A 30 7.96 -12.31 1.27
N LEU A 31 7.18 -11.24 1.46
CA LEU A 31 6.47 -10.56 0.38
C LEU A 31 7.17 -9.25 0.05
N PHE A 32 7.63 -9.13 -1.19
CA PHE A 32 8.19 -7.91 -1.74
C PHE A 32 7.44 -7.51 -3.01
N LEU A 33 6.84 -6.32 -3.00
CA LEU A 33 6.05 -5.79 -4.11
C LEU A 33 6.58 -4.41 -4.50
N ARG A 34 6.88 -4.20 -5.79
CA ARG A 34 7.44 -2.94 -6.27
C ARG A 34 6.36 -1.96 -6.71
N GLY A 35 6.52 -0.72 -6.31
CA GLY A 35 5.76 0.41 -6.83
C GLY A 35 6.03 0.60 -8.31
N GLY A 36 5.00 1.00 -9.05
CA GLY A 36 5.06 1.17 -10.49
C GLY A 36 5.08 -0.15 -11.29
N LYS A 37 5.28 -1.32 -10.68
CA LYS A 37 5.23 -2.63 -11.34
C LYS A 37 4.05 -3.48 -10.86
N GLU A 38 4.13 -4.02 -9.65
CA GLU A 38 3.05 -4.82 -9.07
C GLU A 38 2.04 -3.92 -8.33
N LEU A 39 2.49 -2.79 -7.79
CA LEU A 39 1.68 -1.82 -7.05
C LEU A 39 1.60 -0.46 -7.74
N THR A 40 0.56 0.29 -7.42
CA THR A 40 0.37 1.69 -7.81
C THR A 40 -0.37 2.42 -6.71
N THR A 41 -0.08 3.70 -6.52
CA THR A 41 -0.82 4.53 -5.57
C THR A 41 -1.97 5.23 -6.28
N ARG A 42 -3.18 5.10 -5.74
CA ARG A 42 -4.38 5.72 -6.30
C ARG A 42 -5.24 6.33 -5.21
N ARG A 43 -6.06 7.31 -5.59
CA ARG A 43 -7.10 7.88 -4.72
C ARG A 43 -8.41 7.14 -4.97
N PRO A 44 -8.95 6.38 -4.00
CA PRO A 44 -10.18 5.62 -4.22
C PRO A 44 -11.42 6.50 -4.23
N TYR A 45 -11.40 7.61 -3.48
CA TYR A 45 -12.51 8.56 -3.40
C TYR A 45 -11.97 10.00 -3.55
N PRO A 46 -12.50 10.81 -4.48
CA PRO A 46 -12.03 12.19 -4.69
C PRO A 46 -12.16 13.08 -3.45
N ASN A 47 -13.20 12.86 -2.65
CA ASN A 47 -13.51 13.64 -1.45
C ASN A 47 -12.75 13.18 -0.18
N LYS A 48 -11.89 12.16 -0.28
CA LYS A 48 -11.14 11.65 0.88
C LYS A 48 -9.67 12.06 0.79
N HIS A 49 -9.13 12.50 1.92
CA HIS A 49 -7.74 12.93 2.07
C HIS A 49 -6.82 11.74 2.36
N PHE A 50 -6.94 10.67 1.56
CA PHE A 50 -6.00 9.56 1.59
C PHE A 50 -5.83 8.90 0.24
N ALA A 51 -4.65 8.33 0.01
CA ALA A 51 -4.37 7.43 -1.09
C ALA A 51 -4.21 5.99 -0.59
N VAL A 52 -4.39 5.03 -1.48
CA VAL A 52 -4.17 3.60 -1.21
C VAL A 52 -3.09 3.08 -2.13
N ALA A 53 -2.22 2.20 -1.62
CA ALA A 53 -1.44 1.34 -2.48
C ALA A 53 -2.30 0.14 -2.90
N CYS A 54 -2.54 0.02 -4.20
CA CYS A 54 -3.35 -1.05 -4.77
C CYS A 54 -2.56 -1.79 -5.85
N ARG A 55 -3.05 -2.96 -6.24
CA ARG A 55 -2.48 -3.70 -7.37
C ARG A 55 -2.50 -2.83 -8.63
N LYS A 56 -1.41 -2.86 -9.41
CA LYS A 56 -1.35 -2.24 -10.74
C LYS A 56 -2.07 -3.12 -11.78
N ALA A 57 -3.35 -3.37 -11.55
CA ALA A 57 -4.20 -4.17 -12.41
C ALA A 57 -5.56 -3.48 -12.58
N GLY A 58 -5.97 -3.25 -13.82
CA GLY A 58 -7.18 -2.49 -14.13
C GLY A 58 -7.10 -1.01 -13.72
N SER A 59 -8.24 -0.32 -13.80
CA SER A 59 -8.37 1.12 -13.52
C SER A 59 -8.90 1.44 -12.12
N LYS A 60 -9.54 0.48 -11.45
CA LYS A 60 -10.12 0.69 -10.12
C LYS A 60 -9.03 0.78 -9.04
N ALA A 61 -9.21 1.69 -8.10
CA ALA A 61 -8.42 1.76 -6.89
C ALA A 61 -9.06 0.84 -5.83
N ILE A 62 -8.54 -0.38 -5.72
CA ILE A 62 -8.98 -1.35 -4.69
C ILE A 62 -8.20 -1.03 -3.41
N ASP A 63 -8.88 -0.84 -2.29
CA ASP A 63 -8.27 -0.41 -1.02
C ASP A 63 -7.64 -1.55 -0.20
N TRP A 64 -7.47 -2.72 -0.80
CA TRP A 64 -6.87 -3.88 -0.15
C TRP A 64 -6.02 -4.72 -1.11
N ILE A 65 -5.07 -5.43 -0.52
CA ILE A 65 -4.25 -6.48 -1.13
C ILE A 65 -4.57 -7.77 -0.38
N LEU A 66 -4.97 -8.80 -1.12
CA LEU A 66 -5.22 -10.13 -0.57
C LEU A 66 -3.99 -10.97 -0.79
N VAL A 67 -3.46 -11.50 0.31
CA VAL A 67 -2.35 -12.44 0.30
C VAL A 67 -2.88 -13.78 0.77
N ASP A 68 -2.76 -14.78 -0.10
CA ASP A 68 -2.96 -16.17 0.31
C ASP A 68 -1.62 -16.75 0.74
N THR A 69 -1.55 -17.25 1.97
CA THR A 69 -0.36 -17.87 2.52
C THR A 69 -0.70 -19.22 3.14
N PRO A 70 0.08 -20.29 2.88
CA PRO A 70 -0.14 -21.59 3.50
C PRO A 70 0.18 -21.58 5.00
N ASN A 71 1.01 -20.65 5.47
CA ASN A 71 1.56 -20.67 6.82
C ASN A 71 0.84 -19.72 7.76
N GLN A 72 0.74 -20.12 9.02
CA GLN A 72 0.26 -19.26 10.10
C GLN A 72 1.32 -18.20 10.40
N LEU A 73 0.91 -16.94 10.44
CA LEU A 73 1.82 -15.83 10.75
C LEU A 73 2.25 -15.90 12.23
N PRO A 74 3.55 -15.68 12.53
CA PRO A 74 3.97 -15.51 13.91
C PRO A 74 3.31 -14.25 14.49
N ASN A 75 2.77 -14.34 15.72
CA ASN A 75 2.12 -13.23 16.43
C ASN A 75 3.14 -12.15 16.79
N THR A 76 3.55 -11.38 15.79
CA THR A 76 4.56 -10.35 15.88
C THR A 76 3.93 -9.03 15.44
N ARG A 77 4.12 -7.98 16.24
CA ARG A 77 3.90 -6.60 15.78
C ARG A 77 5.01 -6.23 14.81
N SER A 78 4.96 -6.79 13.61
CA SER A 78 5.92 -6.46 12.57
C SER A 78 5.63 -5.04 12.06
N LYS A 79 6.67 -4.21 12.03
CA LYS A 79 6.62 -2.93 11.32
C LYS A 79 6.65 -3.24 9.83
N CYS A 80 5.54 -3.04 9.12
CA CYS A 80 5.57 -3.01 7.67
C CYS A 80 6.31 -1.74 7.23
N ALA A 81 7.51 -1.89 6.67
CA ALA A 81 8.29 -0.76 6.17
C ALA A 81 7.86 -0.47 4.72
N GLY A 82 7.22 0.68 4.51
CA GLY A 82 7.00 1.25 3.19
C GLY A 82 7.83 2.52 3.05
N ARG A 83 8.60 2.64 1.97
CA ARG A 83 9.32 3.88 1.68
C ARG A 83 8.40 4.80 0.88
N LEU A 84 8.15 6.00 1.42
CA LEU A 84 7.29 7.02 0.85
C LEU A 84 8.12 8.01 0.03
N MET A 85 7.70 8.30 -1.20
CA MET A 85 8.17 9.46 -1.94
C MET A 85 7.08 10.53 -1.92
N GLN A 86 7.39 11.71 -1.37
CA GLN A 86 6.56 12.90 -1.53
C GLN A 86 7.09 13.66 -2.74
N MET A 87 6.24 13.86 -3.75
CA MET A 87 6.54 14.80 -4.83
C MET A 87 6.15 16.20 -4.33
N LEU A 88 7.15 17.02 -4.02
CA LEU A 88 6.95 18.46 -3.81
C LEU A 88 6.83 19.10 -5.20
N SER A 89 5.65 19.61 -5.52
CA SER A 89 5.36 20.43 -6.70
C SER A 89 5.46 21.91 -6.36
#